data_AF-A0A803TTI2-F1
#
_entry.id   AF-A0A803TTI2-F1
#
_cell.length_a   1.000
_cell.length_b   1.000
_cell.length_c   1.000
_cell.angle_alpha   90.00
_cell.angle_beta   90.00
_cell.angle_gamma   90.00
#
_symmetry.space_group_name_H-M   'P 1'
#
loop_
_entity.id
_entity.type
_entity.pdbx_description
1 polymer ?
#
loop_
_entity_poly.entity_id
_entity_poly.type
_entity_poly.pdbx_seq_one_letter_code
_entity_poly.pdbx_strand_id
1 'polypeptide(L)'
;MVKAKVAIIGAGLIGLSTAVCISDSIPDCTVTVIADRFTPNTTSDVAAGVLIPHFYPGTSVHQQKQWYRETFDFLSIICNSPNASEAGIHLISGWQIFKTVPDEKVPFWSDVVLGFRSMTERELKKFPQHKFGQVFTTLKCESPLYLIWLEKRLKENGGQVQVRKLEDLWELYGSYDIVVNCSGIGSRKLIGDLEIYPIRGQVLKVHAPWVTHFIRDGDGLTYIFPGIHSVTLGGTREKDNWNLAPDSSNSKNILNRCCALEPSLQAAKDIQVKVGLRPTRCAVKVQKETLVRGNEKLVVVHNYGHGAGGFSVHWGTAKEATQLVKECIAALQQPRCKAKL
;
A
#
# COMPACT_ATOMS: atom_id res chain seq x y z
N MET A 1 28.29 20.66 5.30
CA MET A 1 27.12 20.75 6.20
C MET A 1 26.88 19.38 6.82
N VAL A 2 26.46 19.30 8.09
CA VAL A 2 26.11 18.01 8.70
C VAL A 2 24.82 17.54 8.05
N LYS A 3 24.84 16.35 7.42
CA LYS A 3 23.64 15.77 6.80
C LYS A 3 22.65 15.38 7.89
N ALA A 4 21.37 15.69 7.70
CA ALA A 4 20.32 15.23 8.60
C ALA A 4 20.23 13.70 8.57
N LYS A 5 20.05 13.07 9.73
CA LYS A 5 19.87 11.63 9.88
C LYS A 5 18.39 11.31 10.05
N VAL A 6 17.82 10.60 9.06
CA VAL A 6 16.42 10.21 9.05
C VAL A 6 16.29 8.70 9.20
N ALA A 7 15.56 8.26 10.23
CA ALA A 7 15.20 6.86 10.41
C ALA A 7 13.78 6.61 9.90
N ILE A 8 13.57 5.58 9.08
CA ILE A 8 12.25 5.15 8.61
C ILE A 8 11.89 3.84 9.32
N ILE A 9 10.77 3.80 10.03
CA ILE A 9 10.32 2.59 10.73
C ILE A 9 9.39 1.79 9.83
N GLY A 10 9.79 0.56 9.50
CA GLY A 10 9.01 -0.37 8.69
C GLY A 10 9.54 -0.49 7.26
N ALA A 11 9.63 -1.74 6.80
CA ALA A 11 10.12 -2.08 5.46
C ALA A 11 9.02 -2.67 4.55
N GLY A 12 7.75 -2.40 4.89
CA GLY A 12 6.65 -2.62 3.96
C GLY A 12 6.63 -1.55 2.87
N LEU A 13 5.64 -1.66 1.96
CA LEU A 13 5.44 -0.75 0.84
C LEU A 13 5.61 0.73 1.21
N ILE A 14 4.88 1.18 2.23
CA ILE A 14 4.86 2.59 2.62
C ILE A 14 6.24 3.08 3.11
N GLY A 15 6.92 2.25 3.90
CA GLY A 15 8.24 2.59 4.44
C GLY A 15 9.30 2.70 3.35
N LEU A 16 9.38 1.70 2.46
CA LEU A 16 10.35 1.71 1.36
C LEU A 16 10.06 2.83 0.35
N SER A 17 8.80 3.06 -0.01
CA SER A 17 8.45 4.17 -0.90
C SER A 17 8.79 5.53 -0.29
N THR A 18 8.50 5.72 1.01
CA THR A 18 8.87 6.96 1.72
C THR A 18 10.38 7.14 1.79
N ALA A 19 11.13 6.07 2.09
CA ALA A 19 12.60 6.09 2.13
C ALA A 19 13.19 6.50 0.77
N VAL A 20 12.69 5.90 -0.32
CA VAL A 20 13.11 6.24 -1.68
C VAL A 20 12.78 7.70 -1.99
N CYS A 21 11.55 8.16 -1.77
CA CYS A 21 11.17 9.54 -2.02
C CYS A 21 12.05 10.55 -1.26
N ILE A 22 12.37 10.29 0.00
CA ILE A 22 13.26 11.14 0.81
C ILE A 22 14.67 11.12 0.22
N SER A 23 15.22 9.94 -0.08
CA SER A 23 16.57 9.79 -0.63
C SER A 23 16.74 10.47 -1.99
N ASP A 24 15.74 10.38 -2.87
CA ASP A 24 15.73 11.02 -4.19
C ASP A 24 15.60 12.56 -4.10
N SER A 25 14.88 13.06 -3.08
CA SER A 25 14.41 14.45 -3.06
C SER A 25 15.18 15.37 -2.11
N ILE A 26 16.03 14.83 -1.24
CA ILE A 26 16.72 15.59 -0.17
C ILE A 26 18.23 15.24 -0.20
N PRO A 27 19.07 16.05 -0.88
CA PRO A 27 20.50 15.78 -1.04
C PRO A 27 21.31 15.72 0.28
N ASP A 28 20.91 16.51 1.28
CA ASP A 28 21.61 16.66 2.56
C ASP A 28 21.03 15.75 3.67
N CYS A 29 20.59 14.56 3.29
CA CYS A 29 19.98 13.59 4.20
C CYS A 29 20.66 12.22 4.10
N THR A 30 20.73 11.51 5.22
CA THR A 30 21.05 10.09 5.29
C THR A 30 19.80 9.33 5.74
N VAL A 31 19.42 8.28 5.02
CA VAL A 31 18.19 7.53 5.27
C VAL A 31 18.52 6.13 5.73
N THR A 32 17.99 5.72 6.88
CA THR A 32 18.07 4.32 7.36
C THR A 32 16.69 3.74 7.55
N VAL A 33 16.37 2.64 6.86
CA VAL A 33 15.15 1.85 7.12
C VAL A 33 15.43 0.86 8.23
N ILE A 34 14.62 0.88 9.29
CA ILE A 34 14.71 0.01 10.46
C ILE A 34 13.41 -0.78 10.57
N ALA A 35 13.49 -2.11 10.53
CA ALA A 35 12.31 -2.97 10.67
C ALA A 35 12.66 -4.35 11.25
N ASP A 36 11.67 -5.00 11.87
CA ASP A 36 11.78 -6.39 12.33
C ASP A 36 11.47 -7.41 11.22
N ARG A 37 10.78 -6.97 10.16
CA ARG A 37 10.39 -7.80 9.01
C ARG A 37 10.64 -7.07 7.70
N PHE A 38 11.16 -7.83 6.74
CA PHE A 38 11.39 -7.44 5.35
C PHE A 38 10.68 -8.42 4.42
N THR A 39 10.62 -8.10 3.13
CA THR A 39 10.17 -9.00 2.06
C THR A 39 10.86 -10.36 2.18
N PRO A 40 10.14 -11.50 2.10
CA PRO A 40 8.74 -11.66 1.72
C PRO A 40 7.74 -11.75 2.91
N ASN A 41 8.09 -11.19 4.07
CA ASN A 41 7.38 -11.40 5.35
C ASN A 41 6.61 -10.18 5.85
N THR A 42 6.24 -9.25 4.97
CA THR A 42 5.45 -8.06 5.31
C THR A 42 3.96 -8.25 4.96
N THR A 43 3.08 -7.43 5.53
CA THR A 43 1.67 -7.37 5.09
C THR A 43 1.57 -7.04 3.59
N SER A 44 2.49 -6.23 3.08
CA SER A 44 2.52 -5.84 1.67
C SER A 44 2.70 -7.06 0.75
N ASP A 45 3.53 -8.03 1.14
CA ASP A 45 3.76 -9.27 0.37
C ASP A 45 2.51 -10.15 0.21
N VAL A 46 1.55 -10.01 1.11
CA VAL A 46 0.26 -10.72 1.04
C VAL A 46 -0.73 -9.99 0.12
N ALA A 47 -0.54 -8.70 -0.14
CA ALA A 47 -1.48 -7.90 -0.90
C ALA A 47 -1.65 -8.40 -2.34
N ALA A 48 -2.83 -8.09 -2.92
CA ALA A 48 -3.09 -8.38 -4.32
C ALA A 48 -2.26 -7.51 -5.29
N GLY A 49 -1.89 -6.31 -4.86
CA GLY A 49 -1.03 -5.40 -5.61
C GLY A 49 -1.70 -4.62 -6.75
N VAL A 50 -3.01 -4.77 -6.96
CA VAL A 50 -3.75 -4.04 -8.01
C VAL A 50 -4.11 -2.63 -7.55
N LEU A 51 -3.92 -1.65 -8.43
CA LEU A 51 -4.28 -0.26 -8.20
C LEU A 51 -5.79 -0.04 -8.41
N ILE A 52 -6.55 -0.26 -7.35
CA ILE A 52 -7.95 0.12 -7.25
C ILE A 52 -8.11 0.94 -5.97
N PRO A 53 -8.48 2.23 -6.05
CA PRO A 53 -8.62 3.07 -4.87
C PRO A 53 -9.68 2.53 -3.90
N HIS A 54 -9.32 2.51 -2.63
CA HIS A 54 -10.26 2.32 -1.54
C HIS A 54 -10.61 3.69 -0.95
N PHE A 55 -11.88 3.89 -0.60
CA PHE A 55 -12.34 5.12 0.03
C PHE A 55 -11.87 5.19 1.49
N TYR A 56 -11.27 6.32 1.86
CA TYR A 56 -10.87 6.66 3.23
C TYR A 56 -11.85 7.70 3.80
N PRO A 57 -12.78 7.32 4.70
CA PRO A 57 -13.85 8.23 5.16
C PRO A 57 -13.35 9.52 5.80
N GLY A 58 -12.21 9.48 6.49
CA GLY A 58 -11.64 10.64 7.18
C GLY A 58 -10.68 11.47 6.32
N THR A 59 -10.58 11.21 5.02
CA THR A 59 -9.72 11.96 4.09
C THR A 59 -10.58 12.53 2.97
N SER A 60 -10.35 13.78 2.55
CA SER A 60 -11.14 14.37 1.46
C SER A 60 -10.97 13.59 0.15
N VAL A 61 -12.02 13.53 -0.68
CA VAL A 61 -11.96 12.87 -2.00
C VAL A 61 -10.86 13.50 -2.86
N HIS A 62 -10.68 14.82 -2.79
CA HIS A 62 -9.62 15.53 -3.49
C HIS A 62 -8.23 14.99 -3.11
N GLN A 63 -7.93 14.90 -1.82
CA GLN A 63 -6.63 14.42 -1.34
C GLN A 63 -6.40 12.96 -1.72
N GLN A 64 -7.40 12.09 -1.55
CA GLN A 64 -7.31 10.68 -1.94
C GLN A 64 -7.05 10.53 -3.44
N LYS A 65 -7.76 11.31 -4.27
CA LYS A 65 -7.59 11.32 -5.72
C LYS A 65 -6.20 11.81 -6.12
N GLN A 66 -5.69 12.85 -5.45
CA GLN A 66 -4.35 13.35 -5.68
C GLN A 66 -3.31 12.28 -5.38
N TRP A 67 -3.35 11.64 -4.20
CA TRP A 67 -2.42 10.56 -3.87
C TRP A 67 -2.50 9.39 -4.85
N TYR A 68 -3.72 9.06 -5.29
CA TYR A 68 -3.92 8.02 -6.29
C TYR A 68 -3.27 8.39 -7.63
N ARG A 69 -3.52 9.61 -8.14
CA ARG A 69 -2.94 10.10 -9.39
C ARG A 69 -1.42 10.09 -9.33
N GLU A 70 -0.83 10.64 -8.27
CA GLU A 70 0.62 10.67 -8.11
C GLU A 70 1.25 9.28 -8.05
N THR A 71 0.53 8.30 -7.48
CA THR A 71 0.97 6.90 -7.45
C THR A 71 0.81 6.22 -8.81
N PHE A 72 -0.29 6.48 -9.51
CA PHE A 72 -0.56 5.95 -10.83
C PHE A 72 0.46 6.47 -11.85
N ASP A 73 0.75 7.76 -11.83
CA ASP A 73 1.72 8.40 -12.74
C ASP A 73 3.13 7.85 -12.52
N PHE A 74 3.56 7.74 -11.25
CA PHE A 74 4.86 7.17 -10.90
C PHE A 74 5.03 5.74 -11.40
N LEU A 75 4.05 4.88 -11.11
CA LEU A 75 4.09 3.49 -11.55
C LEU A 75 3.95 3.35 -13.06
N SER A 76 3.20 4.24 -13.73
CA SER A 76 3.08 4.28 -15.19
C SER A 76 4.42 4.59 -15.85
N ILE A 77 5.21 5.50 -15.29
CA ILE A 77 6.57 5.78 -15.78
C ILE A 77 7.43 4.52 -15.71
N ILE A 78 7.42 3.80 -14.57
CA ILE A 78 8.22 2.56 -14.44
C ILE A 78 7.69 1.48 -15.38
N CYS A 79 6.37 1.31 -15.49
CA CYS A 79 5.73 0.32 -16.34
C CYS A 79 6.10 0.50 -17.83
N ASN A 80 6.36 1.73 -18.27
CA ASN A 80 6.78 2.06 -19.63
C ASN A 80 8.31 2.14 -19.79
N SER A 81 9.08 1.70 -18.79
CA SER A 81 10.54 1.69 -18.80
C SER A 81 11.11 0.27 -18.89
N PRO A 82 12.40 0.10 -19.22
CA PRO A 82 13.08 -1.20 -19.15
C PRO A 82 13.04 -1.87 -17.76
N ASN A 83 12.78 -1.10 -16.71
CA ASN A 83 12.74 -1.58 -15.33
C ASN A 83 11.41 -2.24 -14.95
N ALA A 84 10.39 -2.22 -15.83
CA ALA A 84 9.04 -2.71 -15.52
C ALA A 84 9.04 -4.17 -15.02
N SER A 85 9.79 -5.05 -15.70
CA SER A 85 9.89 -6.47 -15.35
C SER A 85 10.59 -6.68 -14.01
N GLU A 86 11.73 -6.01 -13.79
CA GLU A 86 12.48 -6.09 -12.52
C GLU A 86 11.65 -5.58 -11.34
N ALA A 87 10.92 -4.47 -11.53
CA ALA A 87 10.03 -3.90 -10.52
C ALA A 87 8.72 -4.68 -10.35
N GLY A 88 8.43 -5.65 -11.23
CA GLY A 88 7.19 -6.43 -11.22
C GLY A 88 5.93 -5.60 -11.49
N ILE A 89 6.03 -4.53 -12.28
CA ILE A 89 4.90 -3.63 -12.59
C ILE A 89 4.41 -3.91 -14.00
N HIS A 90 3.10 -4.11 -14.15
CA HIS A 90 2.47 -4.33 -15.45
C HIS A 90 1.05 -3.77 -15.49
N LEU A 91 0.58 -3.47 -16.71
CA LEU A 91 -0.81 -3.13 -16.96
C LEU A 91 -1.70 -4.37 -16.86
N ILE A 92 -2.92 -4.17 -16.37
CA ILE A 92 -3.95 -5.20 -16.26
C ILE A 92 -5.31 -4.60 -16.58
N SER A 93 -6.03 -5.23 -17.51
CA SER A 93 -7.39 -4.87 -17.89
C SER A 93 -8.41 -5.78 -17.22
N GLY A 94 -9.63 -5.32 -17.04
CA GLY A 94 -10.66 -6.16 -16.45
C GLY A 94 -11.95 -5.44 -16.12
N TRP A 95 -12.73 -6.11 -15.28
CA TRP A 95 -14.10 -5.72 -14.96
C TRP A 95 -14.28 -5.52 -13.46
N GLN A 96 -14.95 -4.43 -13.10
CA GLN A 96 -15.58 -4.27 -11.80
C GLN A 96 -17.10 -4.44 -11.97
N ILE A 97 -17.66 -5.47 -11.36
CA ILE A 97 -19.04 -5.91 -11.58
C ILE A 97 -19.90 -5.70 -10.34
N PHE A 98 -21.19 -5.43 -10.52
CA PHE A 98 -22.10 -5.11 -9.44
C PHE A 98 -23.43 -5.86 -9.59
N LYS A 99 -23.89 -6.50 -8.51
CA LYS A 99 -25.19 -7.21 -8.45
C LYS A 99 -26.37 -6.26 -8.65
N THR A 100 -26.23 -5.03 -8.17
CA THR A 100 -27.19 -3.93 -8.36
C THR A 100 -26.49 -2.75 -9.02
N VAL A 101 -27.24 -1.87 -9.66
CA VAL A 101 -26.68 -0.63 -10.20
C VAL A 101 -26.28 0.27 -9.02
N PRO A 102 -25.01 0.70 -8.90
CA PRO A 102 -24.59 1.62 -7.85
C PRO A 102 -25.10 3.04 -8.11
N ASP A 103 -25.30 3.81 -7.03
CA ASP A 103 -25.68 5.22 -7.13
C ASP A 103 -24.60 6.04 -7.88
N GLU A 104 -23.34 5.86 -7.46
CA GLU A 104 -22.18 6.43 -8.14
C GLU A 104 -21.66 5.45 -9.21
N LYS A 105 -22.08 5.65 -10.46
CA LYS A 105 -21.64 4.84 -11.61
C LYS A 105 -20.24 5.19 -12.10
N VAL A 106 -19.79 6.42 -11.84
CA VAL A 106 -18.49 6.96 -12.26
C VAL A 106 -17.74 7.36 -10.99
N PRO A 107 -16.80 6.53 -10.51
CA PRO A 107 -16.09 6.79 -9.27
C PRO A 107 -15.11 7.95 -9.45
N PHE A 108 -14.79 8.67 -8.36
CA PHE A 108 -13.88 9.83 -8.35
C PHE A 108 -12.51 9.63 -9.02
N TRP A 109 -12.06 8.38 -9.22
CA TRP A 109 -10.78 8.00 -9.80
C TRP A 109 -10.85 7.54 -11.27
N SER A 110 -12.03 7.55 -11.89
CA SER A 110 -12.26 7.01 -13.24
C SER A 110 -11.41 7.67 -14.32
N ASP A 111 -11.08 8.94 -14.17
CA ASP A 111 -10.26 9.75 -15.09
C ASP A 111 -8.74 9.59 -14.88
N VAL A 112 -8.33 8.79 -13.88
CA VAL A 112 -6.92 8.47 -13.64
C VAL A 112 -6.55 7.14 -14.31
N VAL A 113 -7.45 6.16 -14.28
CA VAL A 113 -7.24 4.85 -14.93
C VAL A 113 -7.44 4.95 -16.44
N LEU A 114 -6.95 3.95 -17.17
CA LEU A 114 -6.98 3.96 -18.63
C LEU A 114 -8.29 3.36 -19.16
N GLY A 115 -8.96 4.07 -20.06
CA GLY A 115 -10.11 3.55 -20.80
C GLY A 115 -11.33 3.21 -19.94
N PHE A 116 -11.57 3.95 -18.85
CA PHE A 116 -12.75 3.73 -18.02
C PHE A 116 -14.05 3.91 -18.81
N ARG A 117 -14.94 2.93 -18.72
CA ARG A 117 -16.29 2.98 -19.27
C ARG A 117 -17.23 2.01 -18.56
N SER A 118 -18.53 2.12 -18.83
CA SER A 118 -19.48 1.07 -18.47
C SER A 118 -19.33 -0.15 -19.40
N MET A 119 -19.65 -1.33 -18.89
CA MET A 119 -19.77 -2.55 -19.68
C MET A 119 -20.94 -2.44 -20.66
N THR A 120 -20.75 -2.98 -21.86
CA THR A 120 -21.82 -3.21 -22.82
C THR A 120 -22.71 -4.37 -22.37
N GLU A 121 -23.92 -4.47 -22.92
CA GLU A 121 -24.81 -5.62 -22.68
C GLU A 121 -24.15 -6.96 -23.03
N ARG A 122 -23.36 -7.00 -24.12
CA ARG A 122 -22.64 -8.21 -24.53
C ARG A 122 -21.60 -8.63 -23.49
N GLU A 123 -20.87 -7.68 -22.92
CA GLU A 123 -19.90 -7.98 -21.87
C GLU A 123 -20.61 -8.41 -20.58
N LEU A 124 -21.73 -7.78 -20.23
CA LEU A 124 -22.52 -8.15 -19.03
C LEU A 124 -23.09 -9.57 -19.11
N LYS A 125 -23.35 -10.11 -20.30
CA LYS A 125 -23.75 -11.52 -20.47
C LYS A 125 -22.72 -12.52 -19.92
N LYS A 126 -21.44 -12.12 -19.74
CA LYS A 126 -20.44 -12.94 -19.04
C LYS A 126 -20.76 -13.13 -17.55
N PHE A 127 -21.50 -12.21 -16.94
CA PHE A 127 -21.82 -12.19 -15.51
C PHE A 127 -23.35 -12.14 -15.31
N PRO A 128 -24.07 -13.25 -15.52
CA PRO A 128 -25.53 -13.28 -15.55
C PRO A 128 -26.21 -12.90 -14.22
N GLN A 129 -25.47 -12.90 -13.11
CA GLN A 129 -25.95 -12.50 -11.78
C GLN A 129 -25.71 -11.01 -11.47
N HIS A 130 -25.12 -10.25 -12.40
CA HIS A 130 -24.72 -8.86 -12.21
C HIS A 130 -25.49 -7.93 -13.17
N LYS A 131 -25.94 -6.79 -12.66
CA LYS A 131 -26.80 -5.84 -13.39
C LYS A 131 -26.04 -4.65 -13.96
N PHE A 132 -24.82 -4.41 -13.49
CA PHE A 132 -23.97 -3.31 -13.94
C PHE A 132 -22.51 -3.71 -13.86
N GLY A 133 -21.67 -3.07 -14.67
CA GLY A 133 -20.23 -3.26 -14.59
C GLY A 133 -19.47 -2.14 -15.26
N GLN A 134 -18.22 -2.01 -14.87
CA GLN A 134 -17.25 -1.04 -15.34
C GLN A 134 -16.07 -1.80 -15.96
N VAL A 135 -15.51 -1.24 -17.03
CA VAL A 135 -14.30 -1.72 -17.68
C VAL A 135 -13.24 -0.65 -17.55
N PHE A 136 -12.01 -1.05 -17.20
CA PHE A 136 -10.85 -0.18 -17.21
C PHE A 136 -9.56 -1.01 -17.25
N THR A 137 -8.47 -0.34 -17.60
CA THR A 137 -7.10 -0.83 -17.45
C THR A 137 -6.42 -0.06 -16.34
N THR A 138 -5.78 -0.77 -15.42
CA THR A 138 -5.00 -0.21 -14.32
C THR A 138 -3.62 -0.89 -14.24
N LEU A 139 -2.86 -0.59 -13.21
CA LEU A 139 -1.56 -1.18 -12.93
C LEU A 139 -1.67 -2.23 -11.82
N LYS A 140 -0.77 -3.21 -11.87
CA LYS A 140 -0.53 -4.16 -10.79
C LYS A 140 0.96 -4.22 -10.48
N CYS A 141 1.27 -4.22 -9.19
CA CYS A 141 2.60 -4.48 -8.66
C CYS A 141 2.67 -5.92 -8.12
N GLU A 142 3.65 -6.70 -8.53
CA GLU A 142 4.04 -7.92 -7.81
C GLU A 142 4.81 -7.53 -6.56
N SER A 143 4.12 -7.55 -5.39
CA SER A 143 4.67 -6.99 -4.16
C SER A 143 6.11 -7.45 -3.86
N PRO A 144 6.46 -8.74 -3.87
CA PRO A 144 7.82 -9.15 -3.54
C PRO A 144 8.87 -8.53 -4.48
N LEU A 145 8.61 -8.50 -5.79
CA LEU A 145 9.52 -7.88 -6.77
C LEU A 145 9.62 -6.38 -6.56
N TYR A 146 8.48 -5.71 -6.38
CA TYR A 146 8.44 -4.26 -6.23
C TYR A 146 9.13 -3.78 -4.96
N LEU A 147 8.97 -4.49 -3.84
CA LEU A 147 9.66 -4.14 -2.59
C LEU A 147 11.17 -4.37 -2.69
N ILE A 148 11.62 -5.47 -3.31
CA ILE A 148 13.05 -5.70 -3.59
C ILE A 148 13.62 -4.58 -4.45
N TRP A 149 12.88 -4.17 -5.49
CA TRP A 149 13.28 -3.08 -6.38
C TRP A 149 13.40 -1.73 -5.66
N LEU A 150 12.44 -1.39 -4.79
CA LEU A 150 12.52 -0.18 -3.97
C LEU A 150 13.70 -0.21 -2.99
N GLU A 151 13.97 -1.35 -2.36
CA GLU A 151 15.12 -1.51 -1.46
C GLU A 151 16.45 -1.37 -2.22
N LYS A 152 16.56 -1.95 -3.42
CA LYS A 152 17.72 -1.79 -4.30
C LYS A 152 17.95 -0.32 -4.64
N ARG A 153 16.91 0.39 -5.09
CA ARG A 153 16.97 1.82 -5.40
C ARG A 153 17.37 2.68 -4.20
N LEU A 154 16.85 2.36 -3.01
CA LEU A 154 17.26 3.03 -1.78
C LEU A 154 18.76 2.86 -1.51
N LYS A 155 19.29 1.63 -1.66
CA LYS A 155 20.72 1.35 -1.46
C LYS A 155 21.60 2.03 -2.49
N GLU A 156 21.17 2.09 -3.75
CA GLU A 156 21.87 2.82 -4.82
C GLU A 156 21.99 4.32 -4.51
N ASN A 157 21.00 4.89 -3.82
CA ASN A 157 21.03 6.26 -3.32
C ASN A 157 21.81 6.43 -1.99
N GLY A 158 22.53 5.40 -1.54
CA GLY A 158 23.30 5.42 -0.29
C GLY A 158 22.48 5.23 0.98
N GLY A 159 21.20 4.85 0.86
CA GLY A 159 20.35 4.50 1.99
C GLY A 159 20.77 3.18 2.63
N GLN A 160 20.51 3.06 3.94
CA GLN A 160 20.85 1.88 4.72
C GLN A 160 19.61 1.13 5.17
N VAL A 161 19.78 -0.16 5.44
CA VAL A 161 18.73 -1.05 5.93
C VAL A 161 19.24 -1.79 7.15
N GLN A 162 18.43 -1.84 8.21
CA GLN A 162 18.76 -2.49 9.47
C GLN A 162 17.61 -3.39 9.93
N VAL A 163 17.94 -4.65 10.22
CA VAL A 163 17.02 -5.59 10.85
C VAL A 163 17.06 -5.38 12.35
N ARG A 164 16.05 -4.70 12.89
CA ARG A 164 15.92 -4.40 14.32
C ARG A 164 14.45 -4.19 14.68
N LYS A 165 14.03 -4.84 15.76
CA LYS A 165 12.74 -4.58 16.40
C LYS A 165 12.87 -3.40 17.35
N LEU A 166 11.97 -2.43 17.23
CA LEU A 166 11.84 -1.33 18.17
C LEU A 166 10.61 -1.59 19.05
N GLU A 167 10.78 -1.42 20.35
CA GLU A 167 9.67 -1.42 21.31
C GLU A 167 9.19 0.02 21.57
N ASP A 168 10.06 1.01 21.38
CA ASP A 168 9.77 2.44 21.54
C ASP A 168 10.54 3.30 20.51
N LEU A 169 9.92 4.37 20.00
CA LEU A 169 10.58 5.33 19.11
C LEU A 169 11.72 6.09 19.79
N TRP A 170 11.64 6.27 21.13
CA TRP A 170 12.69 6.94 21.90
C TRP A 170 14.04 6.23 21.88
N GLU A 171 14.09 4.95 21.49
CA GLU A 171 15.33 4.22 21.23
C GLU A 171 16.20 4.85 20.12
N LEU A 172 15.62 5.74 19.30
CA LEU A 172 16.31 6.44 18.22
C LEU A 172 16.74 7.86 18.57
N TYR A 173 16.34 8.35 19.75
CA TYR A 173 16.73 9.68 20.22
C TYR A 173 18.26 9.79 20.32
N GLY A 174 18.80 10.95 19.95
CA GLY A 174 20.24 11.24 19.91
C GLY A 174 21.02 10.58 18.75
N SER A 175 20.49 9.53 18.13
CA SER A 175 21.10 8.86 16.97
C SER A 175 20.59 9.40 15.63
N TYR A 176 19.31 9.81 15.61
CA TYR A 176 18.63 10.34 14.43
C TYR A 176 17.97 11.69 14.74
N ASP A 177 17.95 12.58 13.76
CA ASP A 177 17.35 13.90 13.88
C ASP A 177 15.83 13.85 13.68
N ILE A 178 15.36 12.96 12.79
CA ILE A 178 13.95 12.79 12.44
C ILE A 178 13.63 11.30 12.33
N VAL A 179 12.49 10.90 12.87
CA VAL A 179 11.93 9.56 12.72
C VAL A 179 10.69 9.62 11.82
N VAL A 180 10.59 8.74 10.84
CA VAL A 180 9.41 8.59 10.01
C VAL A 180 8.75 7.26 10.35
N ASN A 181 7.58 7.29 10.98
CA ASN A 181 6.86 6.10 11.39
C ASN A 181 5.97 5.57 10.25
N CYS A 182 6.45 4.53 9.58
CA CYS A 182 5.73 3.76 8.55
C CYS A 182 5.37 2.34 9.01
N SER A 183 5.26 2.10 10.33
CA SER A 183 5.14 0.76 10.93
C SER A 183 3.80 0.06 10.70
N GLY A 184 2.87 0.68 9.95
CA GLY A 184 1.59 0.09 9.59
C GLY A 184 0.75 -0.26 10.83
N ILE A 185 0.32 -1.52 10.94
CA ILE A 185 -0.46 -1.99 12.10
C ILE A 185 0.36 -1.95 13.40
N GLY A 186 1.69 -1.95 13.30
CA GLY A 186 2.61 -1.81 14.43
C GLY A 186 2.47 -0.48 15.17
N SER A 187 2.00 0.58 14.50
CA SER A 187 1.77 1.90 15.13
C SER A 187 0.83 1.82 16.33
N ARG A 188 -0.09 0.85 16.36
CA ARG A 188 -0.97 0.62 17.52
C ARG A 188 -0.18 0.38 18.80
N LYS A 189 0.87 -0.44 18.72
CA LYS A 189 1.72 -0.77 19.87
C LYS A 189 2.81 0.30 20.06
N LEU A 190 3.44 0.72 18.97
CA LEU A 190 4.66 1.54 19.01
C LEU A 190 4.41 2.98 19.48
N ILE A 191 3.22 3.54 19.19
CA ILE A 191 2.87 4.92 19.60
C ILE A 191 1.49 5.02 20.27
N GLY A 192 0.83 3.89 20.54
CA GLY A 192 -0.45 3.88 21.24
C GLY A 192 -1.64 4.42 20.43
N ASP A 193 -1.56 4.48 19.10
CA ASP A 193 -2.72 4.88 18.28
C ASP A 193 -3.79 3.78 18.34
N LEU A 194 -4.90 4.03 19.04
CA LEU A 194 -6.00 3.06 19.17
C LEU A 194 -7.02 3.14 18.02
N GLU A 195 -6.95 4.17 17.17
CA GLU A 195 -7.84 4.34 16.01
C GLU A 195 -7.49 3.40 14.85
N ILE A 196 -6.26 2.89 14.83
CA ILE A 196 -5.85 1.86 13.89
C ILE A 196 -6.20 0.46 14.41
N TYR A 197 -6.85 -0.32 13.56
CA TYR A 197 -7.31 -1.68 13.85
C TYR A 197 -7.11 -2.60 12.64
N PRO A 198 -6.97 -3.93 12.85
CA PRO A 198 -6.78 -4.84 11.74
C PRO A 198 -8.10 -5.14 11.03
N ILE A 199 -8.05 -5.20 9.71
CA ILE A 199 -9.01 -5.99 8.94
C ILE A 199 -8.24 -7.17 8.33
N ARG A 200 -8.40 -8.36 8.93
CA ARG A 200 -7.79 -9.58 8.42
C ARG A 200 -8.34 -9.90 7.03
N GLY A 201 -7.42 -10.26 6.14
CA GLY A 201 -7.70 -10.72 4.79
C GLY A 201 -6.94 -11.99 4.49
N GLN A 202 -7.68 -13.01 4.06
CA GLN A 202 -7.14 -14.22 3.50
C GLN A 202 -7.29 -14.19 1.97
N VAL A 203 -6.26 -14.65 1.27
CA VAL A 203 -6.22 -14.80 -0.18
C VAL A 203 -5.62 -16.16 -0.55
N LEU A 204 -5.95 -16.62 -1.75
CA LEU A 204 -5.32 -17.77 -2.39
C LEU A 204 -4.45 -17.27 -3.54
N LYS A 205 -3.23 -17.77 -3.65
CA LYS A 205 -2.41 -17.64 -4.85
C LYS A 205 -2.50 -18.98 -5.59
N VAL A 206 -2.85 -18.94 -6.87
CA VAL A 206 -3.05 -20.16 -7.68
C VAL A 206 -2.33 -20.04 -9.02
N HIS A 207 -1.95 -21.16 -9.61
CA HIS A 207 -1.46 -21.22 -10.97
C HIS A 207 -2.63 -21.40 -11.95
N ALA A 208 -2.93 -20.34 -12.72
CA ALA A 208 -3.98 -20.32 -13.73
C ALA A 208 -3.64 -19.29 -14.84
N PRO A 209 -2.60 -19.54 -15.66
CA PRO A 209 -2.05 -18.55 -16.61
C PRO A 209 -3.02 -18.13 -17.73
N TRP A 210 -4.09 -18.87 -17.96
CA TRP A 210 -5.14 -18.52 -18.93
C TRP A 210 -6.05 -17.37 -18.46
N VAL A 211 -6.04 -17.03 -17.17
CA VAL A 211 -6.77 -15.88 -16.64
C VAL A 211 -5.91 -14.63 -16.85
N THR A 212 -6.33 -13.75 -17.75
CA THR A 212 -5.54 -12.56 -18.15
C THR A 212 -6.20 -11.23 -17.79
N HIS A 213 -7.48 -11.25 -17.40
CA HIS A 213 -8.24 -10.07 -17.03
C HIS A 213 -8.63 -10.14 -15.55
N PHE A 214 -8.61 -9.02 -14.85
CA PHE A 214 -9.14 -8.99 -13.49
C PHE A 214 -10.67 -9.02 -13.48
N ILE A 215 -11.23 -9.59 -12.41
CA ILE A 215 -12.65 -9.50 -12.08
C ILE A 215 -12.75 -9.09 -10.62
N ARG A 216 -13.51 -8.04 -10.30
CA ARG A 216 -13.76 -7.60 -8.93
C ARG A 216 -15.25 -7.37 -8.73
N ASP A 217 -15.85 -8.07 -7.78
CA ASP A 217 -17.22 -7.78 -7.35
C ASP A 217 -17.24 -6.49 -6.50
N GLY A 218 -18.28 -5.68 -6.68
CA GLY A 218 -18.48 -4.38 -6.03
C GLY A 218 -18.47 -4.45 -4.50
N ASP A 219 -18.86 -5.60 -3.92
CA ASP A 219 -18.79 -5.84 -2.48
C ASP A 219 -17.35 -5.90 -1.92
N GLY A 220 -16.35 -6.04 -2.79
CA GLY A 220 -14.94 -6.13 -2.42
C GLY A 220 -14.57 -7.39 -1.63
N LEU A 221 -15.43 -8.40 -1.59
CA LEU A 221 -15.25 -9.73 -1.00
C LEU A 221 -14.84 -10.79 -2.03
N THR A 222 -15.13 -10.56 -3.31
CA THR A 222 -14.73 -11.49 -4.39
C THR A 222 -13.92 -10.75 -5.44
N TYR A 223 -12.68 -11.20 -5.65
CA TYR A 223 -11.78 -10.66 -6.66
C TYR A 223 -10.83 -11.73 -7.20
N ILE A 224 -10.52 -11.60 -8.48
CA ILE A 224 -9.62 -12.45 -9.26
C ILE A 224 -8.64 -11.50 -9.93
N PHE A 225 -7.39 -11.54 -9.49
CA PHE A 225 -6.34 -10.63 -9.95
C PHE A 225 -5.19 -11.45 -10.54
N PRO A 226 -5.14 -11.60 -11.87
CA PRO A 226 -3.99 -12.24 -12.50
C PRO A 226 -2.72 -11.43 -12.26
N GLY A 227 -1.61 -12.15 -12.17
CA GLY A 227 -0.28 -11.60 -11.97
C GLY A 227 0.73 -12.35 -12.84
N ILE A 228 2.01 -11.97 -12.75
CA ILE A 228 3.07 -12.47 -13.62
C ILE A 228 3.26 -13.98 -13.47
N HIS A 229 3.24 -14.50 -12.24
CA HIS A 229 3.48 -15.93 -11.95
C HIS A 229 2.28 -16.67 -11.37
N SER A 230 1.32 -15.94 -10.80
CA SER A 230 0.16 -16.53 -10.13
C SER A 230 -1.05 -15.59 -10.19
N VAL A 231 -2.23 -16.17 -10.10
CA VAL A 231 -3.49 -15.44 -9.95
C VAL A 231 -3.82 -15.34 -8.46
N THR A 232 -4.13 -14.12 -8.01
CA THR A 232 -4.60 -13.88 -6.64
C THR A 232 -6.11 -13.94 -6.59
N LEU A 233 -6.64 -14.92 -5.88
CA LEU A 233 -8.05 -15.06 -5.57
C LEU A 233 -8.29 -14.53 -4.16
N GLY A 234 -9.26 -13.66 -3.99
CA GLY A 234 -9.66 -13.26 -2.65
C GLY A 234 -11.10 -12.81 -2.57
N GLY A 235 -11.56 -12.44 -1.40
CA GLY A 235 -10.86 -12.61 -0.13
C GLY A 235 -11.82 -12.56 1.05
N THR A 236 -11.27 -12.25 2.21
CA THR A 236 -12.03 -11.99 3.44
C THR A 236 -11.77 -10.58 3.96
N ARG A 237 -12.72 -10.11 4.78
CA ARG A 237 -12.68 -8.83 5.50
C ARG A 237 -13.19 -9.04 6.91
N GLU A 238 -12.32 -9.51 7.79
CA GLU A 238 -12.66 -9.80 9.18
C GLU A 238 -12.11 -8.69 10.07
N LYS A 239 -13.01 -7.81 10.52
CA LYS A 239 -12.68 -6.68 11.39
C LYS A 239 -12.22 -7.17 12.76
N ASP A 240 -11.22 -6.51 13.34
CA ASP A 240 -10.67 -6.75 14.67
C ASP A 240 -10.10 -8.17 14.89
N ASN A 241 -9.92 -8.94 13.81
CA ASN A 241 -9.29 -10.25 13.87
C ASN A 241 -7.77 -10.14 13.69
N TRP A 242 -7.02 -10.55 14.69
CA TRP A 242 -5.56 -10.54 14.71
C TRP A 242 -4.92 -11.87 14.28
N ASN A 243 -5.73 -12.91 14.06
CA ASN A 243 -5.23 -14.25 13.78
C ASN A 243 -4.61 -14.35 12.38
N LEU A 244 -3.32 -14.66 12.29
CA LEU A 244 -2.62 -14.87 11.02
C LEU A 244 -2.72 -16.32 10.51
N ALA A 245 -3.31 -17.24 11.28
CA ALA A 245 -3.51 -18.61 10.82
C ALA A 245 -4.50 -18.66 9.65
N PRO A 246 -4.21 -19.44 8.59
CA PRO A 246 -5.17 -19.75 7.54
C PRO A 246 -6.40 -20.45 8.09
N ASP A 247 -7.58 -20.10 7.57
CA ASP A 247 -8.85 -20.76 7.86
C ASP A 247 -9.32 -21.55 6.64
N SER A 248 -9.62 -22.84 6.83
CA SER A 248 -9.96 -23.75 5.72
C SER A 248 -11.34 -23.49 5.13
N SER A 249 -12.30 -23.03 5.94
CA SER A 249 -13.64 -22.64 5.50
C SER A 249 -13.57 -21.41 4.60
N ASN A 250 -12.79 -20.41 4.99
CA ASN A 250 -12.48 -19.24 4.19
C ASN A 250 -11.82 -19.59 2.85
N SER A 251 -10.86 -20.53 2.83
CA SER A 251 -10.24 -20.98 1.57
C SER A 251 -11.26 -21.59 0.61
N LYS A 252 -12.11 -22.50 1.11
CA LYS A 252 -13.18 -23.12 0.31
C LYS A 252 -14.16 -22.07 -0.22
N ASN A 253 -14.57 -21.13 0.64
CA ASN A 253 -15.51 -20.07 0.27
C ASN A 253 -14.94 -19.10 -0.77
N ILE A 254 -13.66 -18.71 -0.65
CA ILE A 254 -12.98 -17.88 -1.66
C ILE A 254 -12.96 -18.61 -3.00
N LEU A 255 -12.49 -19.86 -3.02
CA LEU A 255 -12.40 -20.64 -4.26
C LEU A 255 -13.77 -20.80 -4.92
N ASN A 256 -14.81 -21.15 -4.16
CA ASN A 256 -16.17 -21.32 -4.68
C ASN A 256 -16.70 -20.04 -5.33
N ARG A 257 -16.55 -18.88 -4.67
CA ARG A 257 -17.00 -17.59 -5.23
C ARG A 257 -16.20 -17.19 -6.46
N CYS A 258 -14.90 -17.40 -6.47
CA CYS A 258 -14.06 -17.10 -7.64
C CYS A 258 -14.38 -18.04 -8.81
N CYS A 259 -14.56 -19.34 -8.60
CA CYS A 259 -14.97 -20.28 -9.64
C CYS A 259 -16.39 -20.00 -10.17
N ALA A 260 -17.28 -19.43 -9.37
CA ALA A 260 -18.59 -18.99 -9.84
C ALA A 260 -18.50 -17.81 -10.83
N LEU A 261 -17.50 -16.93 -10.68
CA LEU A 261 -17.26 -15.80 -11.60
C LEU A 261 -16.41 -16.19 -12.81
N GLU A 262 -15.45 -17.11 -12.63
CA GLU A 262 -14.55 -17.58 -13.68
C GLU A 262 -14.41 -19.11 -13.56
N PRO A 263 -15.31 -19.88 -14.21
CA PRO A 263 -15.36 -21.34 -14.07
C PRO A 263 -14.08 -22.06 -14.46
N SER A 264 -13.25 -21.47 -15.33
CA SER A 264 -11.94 -22.02 -15.70
C SER A 264 -10.98 -22.18 -14.51
N LEU A 265 -11.21 -21.49 -13.39
CA LEU A 265 -10.44 -21.64 -12.15
C LEU A 265 -10.61 -23.00 -11.46
N GLN A 266 -11.59 -23.82 -11.85
CA GLN A 266 -11.70 -25.20 -11.36
C GLN A 266 -10.47 -26.04 -11.71
N ALA A 267 -9.76 -25.70 -12.78
CA ALA A 267 -8.53 -26.36 -13.20
C ALA A 267 -7.25 -25.75 -12.59
N ALA A 268 -7.37 -24.75 -11.70
CA ALA A 268 -6.22 -24.08 -11.10
C ALA A 268 -5.41 -25.03 -10.20
N LYS A 269 -4.08 -24.85 -10.20
CA LYS A 269 -3.12 -25.67 -9.44
C LYS A 269 -2.37 -24.84 -8.41
N ASP A 270 -1.54 -25.50 -7.61
CA ASP A 270 -0.58 -24.88 -6.68
C ASP A 270 -1.21 -23.83 -5.74
N ILE A 271 -2.32 -24.21 -5.11
CA ILE A 271 -3.09 -23.31 -4.23
C ILE A 271 -2.28 -23.03 -2.96
N GLN A 272 -1.80 -21.81 -2.82
CA GLN A 272 -1.14 -21.31 -1.62
C GLN A 272 -2.06 -20.34 -0.86
N VAL A 273 -2.16 -20.50 0.45
CA VAL A 273 -2.96 -19.60 1.30
C VAL A 273 -2.06 -18.55 1.95
N LYS A 274 -2.47 -17.28 1.86
CA LYS A 274 -1.80 -16.17 2.55
C LYS A 274 -2.81 -15.38 3.37
N VAL A 275 -2.36 -14.89 4.53
CA VAL A 275 -3.18 -14.10 5.46
C VAL A 275 -2.41 -12.85 5.86
N GLY A 276 -3.08 -11.70 5.85
CA GLY A 276 -2.50 -10.41 6.20
C GLY A 276 -3.48 -9.53 6.97
N LEU A 277 -2.93 -8.62 7.77
CA LEU A 277 -3.71 -7.68 8.58
C LEU A 277 -3.65 -6.29 7.94
N ARG A 278 -4.76 -5.85 7.34
CA ARG A 278 -4.84 -4.51 6.76
C ARG A 278 -4.81 -3.47 7.88
N PRO A 279 -3.88 -2.50 7.88
CA PRO A 279 -3.75 -1.47 8.90
C PRO A 279 -4.82 -0.39 8.73
N THR A 280 -6.06 -0.68 9.09
CA THR A 280 -7.21 0.18 8.81
C THR A 280 -7.33 1.30 9.83
N ARG A 281 -7.49 2.53 9.34
CA ARG A 281 -7.83 3.72 10.12
C ARG A 281 -8.85 4.55 9.32
N CYS A 282 -9.63 5.40 9.99
CA CYS A 282 -10.62 6.26 9.33
C CYS A 282 -9.99 7.19 8.29
N ALA A 283 -8.87 7.82 8.65
CA ALA A 283 -8.01 8.60 7.76
C ALA A 283 -6.61 8.00 7.73
N VAL A 284 -5.94 8.05 6.58
CA VAL A 284 -4.49 7.81 6.53
C VAL A 284 -3.81 8.88 7.39
N LYS A 285 -2.90 8.47 8.28
CA LYS A 285 -2.16 9.39 9.13
C LYS A 285 -0.87 9.78 8.44
N VAL A 286 -0.89 10.93 7.76
CA VAL A 286 0.29 11.62 7.23
C VAL A 286 0.43 12.96 7.96
N GLN A 287 1.27 13.02 8.99
CA GLN A 287 1.39 14.23 9.80
C GLN A 287 2.71 14.28 10.56
N LYS A 288 3.17 15.50 10.87
CA LYS A 288 4.30 15.76 11.77
C LYS A 288 3.82 15.81 13.23
N GLU A 289 4.61 15.27 14.13
CA GLU A 289 4.43 15.31 15.58
C GLU A 289 5.79 15.54 16.26
N THR A 290 5.80 16.22 17.41
CA THR A 290 6.99 16.32 18.26
C THR A 290 6.69 15.64 19.58
N LEU A 291 7.26 14.45 19.77
CA LEU A 291 7.13 13.72 21.03
C LEU A 291 8.04 14.37 22.08
N VAL A 292 7.56 14.47 23.31
CA VAL A 292 8.28 15.06 24.44
C VAL A 292 8.41 14.05 25.57
N ARG A 293 9.61 13.88 26.10
CA ARG A 293 9.91 13.07 27.28
C ARG A 293 10.87 13.88 28.17
N GLY A 294 10.35 14.40 29.28
CA GLY A 294 11.08 15.39 30.07
C GLY A 294 11.37 16.65 29.23
N ASN A 295 12.66 17.02 29.13
CA ASN A 295 13.12 18.18 28.35
C ASN A 295 13.54 17.81 26.92
N GLU A 296 13.50 16.54 26.56
CA GLU A 296 13.93 16.04 25.26
C GLU A 296 12.79 16.06 24.26
N LYS A 297 13.12 16.29 22.99
CA LYS A 297 12.16 16.36 21.88
C LYS A 297 12.59 15.42 20.77
N LEU A 298 11.65 14.60 20.29
CA LEU A 298 11.85 13.72 19.14
C LEU A 298 10.87 14.12 18.03
N VAL A 299 11.40 14.51 16.87
CA VAL A 299 10.59 14.89 15.72
C VAL A 299 10.18 13.63 14.97
N VAL A 300 8.87 13.45 14.80
CA VAL A 300 8.29 12.28 14.14
C VAL A 300 7.39 12.70 12.98
N VAL A 301 7.53 12.07 11.83
CA VAL A 301 6.56 12.15 10.72
C VAL A 301 5.86 10.81 10.61
N HIS A 302 4.55 10.78 10.79
CA HIS A 302 3.75 9.57 10.65
C HIS A 302 3.34 9.38 9.20
N ASN A 303 3.37 8.14 8.72
CA ASN A 303 2.81 7.72 7.43
C ASN A 303 2.27 6.28 7.54
N TYR A 304 1.05 6.10 8.07
CA TYR A 304 0.43 4.77 8.25
C TYR A 304 -1.12 4.84 8.22
N GLY A 305 -1.79 3.69 8.39
CA GLY A 305 -3.27 3.64 8.42
C GLY A 305 -3.93 3.43 7.06
N HIS A 306 -3.19 2.87 6.10
CA HIS A 306 -3.59 2.74 4.69
C HIS A 306 -4.65 1.67 4.40
N GLY A 307 -5.09 0.89 5.40
CA GLY A 307 -6.12 -0.13 5.24
C GLY A 307 -5.89 -1.03 4.02
N ALA A 308 -6.90 -1.12 3.15
CA ALA A 308 -6.86 -1.91 1.92
C ALA A 308 -6.27 -1.17 0.70
N GLY A 309 -6.07 0.15 0.79
CA GLY A 309 -5.74 1.01 -0.35
C GLY A 309 -4.27 1.38 -0.49
N GLY A 310 -3.37 0.78 0.31
CA GLY A 310 -1.95 1.17 0.36
C GLY A 310 -1.26 1.19 -1.00
N PHE A 311 -1.40 0.15 -1.81
CA PHE A 311 -0.81 0.10 -3.17
C PHE A 311 -1.26 1.26 -4.06
N SER A 312 -2.51 1.69 -3.92
CA SER A 312 -3.09 2.76 -4.72
C SER A 312 -2.58 4.15 -4.33
N VAL A 313 -2.12 4.37 -3.09
CA VAL A 313 -1.77 5.74 -2.61
C VAL A 313 -0.34 5.88 -2.06
N HIS A 314 0.46 4.82 -2.11
CA HIS A 314 1.75 4.77 -1.41
C HIS A 314 2.73 5.86 -1.86
N TRP A 315 2.75 6.21 -3.14
CA TRP A 315 3.72 7.19 -3.65
C TRP A 315 3.27 8.61 -3.34
N GLY A 316 1.98 8.91 -3.47
CA GLY A 316 1.43 10.21 -3.09
C GLY A 316 1.58 10.51 -1.60
N THR A 317 1.27 9.53 -0.75
CA THR A 317 1.50 9.66 0.71
C THR A 317 2.98 9.73 1.06
N ALA A 318 3.86 9.00 0.35
CA ALA A 318 5.31 9.13 0.49
C ALA A 318 5.82 10.54 0.12
N LYS A 319 5.32 11.13 -0.97
CA LYS A 319 5.66 12.51 -1.36
C LYS A 319 5.25 13.53 -0.31
N GLU A 320 4.05 13.38 0.26
CA GLU A 320 3.57 14.25 1.34
C GLU A 320 4.42 14.09 2.62
N ALA A 321 4.74 12.86 3.02
CA ALA A 321 5.64 12.60 4.14
C ALA A 321 7.05 13.20 3.90
N THR A 322 7.59 13.08 2.68
CA THR A 322 8.87 13.72 2.30
C THR A 322 8.81 15.24 2.43
N GLN A 323 7.69 15.87 2.07
CA GLN A 323 7.53 17.31 2.24
C GLN A 323 7.57 17.73 3.71
N LEU A 324 6.91 16.97 4.60
CA LEU A 324 6.99 17.19 6.04
C LEU A 324 8.41 17.01 6.58
N VAL A 325 9.16 16.03 6.07
CA VAL A 325 10.58 15.84 6.43
C VAL A 325 11.43 17.03 5.97
N LYS A 326 11.22 17.57 4.76
CA LYS A 326 11.92 18.78 4.27
C LYS A 326 11.68 19.97 5.21
N GLU A 327 10.44 20.18 5.64
CA GLU A 327 10.11 21.24 6.61
C GLU A 327 10.82 21.04 7.95
N CYS A 328 10.91 19.80 8.43
CA CYS A 328 11.63 19.48 9.66
C CYS A 328 13.13 19.79 9.53
N ILE A 329 13.77 19.39 8.43
CA ILE A 329 15.19 19.68 8.16
C ILE A 329 15.43 21.19 8.10
N ALA A 330 14.58 21.93 7.40
CA ALA A 330 14.68 23.38 7.34
C ALA A 330 14.57 24.04 8.73
N ALA A 331 13.67 23.56 9.58
CA ALA A 331 13.53 24.04 10.96
C ALA A 331 14.74 23.71 11.84
N LEU A 332 15.43 22.59 11.61
CA LEU A 332 16.67 22.22 12.31
C LEU A 332 17.86 23.11 11.89
N GLN A 333 17.86 23.61 10.65
CA GLN A 333 18.91 24.44 10.09
C GLN A 333 18.74 25.94 10.39
N GLN A 334 17.55 26.38 10.82
CA GLN A 334 17.37 27.76 11.25
C GLN A 334 18.21 28.03 12.50
N PRO A 335 19.07 29.08 12.51
CA PRO A 335 19.80 29.44 13.71
C PRO A 335 18.79 29.73 14.82
N ARG A 336 18.94 29.07 15.98
CA ARG A 336 18.21 29.43 17.19
C ARG A 336 18.45 30.92 17.42
N CYS A 337 17.47 31.77 17.10
CA CYS A 337 17.50 33.18 17.44
C CYS A 337 17.79 33.23 18.94
N LYS A 338 19.00 33.69 19.30
CA LYS A 338 19.35 33.94 20.69
C LYS A 338 18.28 34.90 21.21
N ALA A 339 17.44 34.42 22.12
CA ALA A 339 16.61 35.29 22.92
C ALA A 339 17.55 36.30 23.57
N LYS A 340 17.49 37.56 23.13
CA LYS A 340 18.10 38.67 23.85
C LYS A 340 17.31 38.79 25.15
N LEU A 341 17.90 38.28 26.23
CA LEU A 341 17.59 38.72 27.59
C LEU A 341 18.25 40.08 27.81
#